data_AF-A0A2E8H1X2-F1
#
_entry.id   AF-A0A2E8H1X2-F1
#
_cell.length_a   1.000
_cell.length_b   1.000
_cell.length_c   1.000
_cell.angle_alpha   90.00
_cell.angle_beta   90.00
_cell.angle_gamma   90.00
#
_symmetry.space_group_name_H-M   'P 1'
#
loop_
_entity.id
_entity.type
_entity.pdbx_description
1 polymer ?
#
loop_
_entity_poly.entity_id
_entity_poly.type
_entity_poly.pdbx_seq_one_letter_code
_entity_poly.pdbx_strand_id
1 'polypeptide(L)'
;MADLQRLTFLVHPFCYAPSRDRADGFTADLWDGYQARETEVARGWNALIDDLSDADGLVFHPCFESREELELAERARLKLGDRFLRLGSRQELYTPEAMAALAPEISTAFQRRGKYSWAVHDLRVAAFSYHYALDLLAAYQERGITIDTSRLALRAVGESFEGCVTTWTTMVPQFLGAPARVQIPYELTVPDSYFLLGCQYLGRTELACDTALYLFRDGARTIAHFKRERVELADPSYYVRLEMDPGRLSVCTRDGNVLLSPDQPLSPEVPPSLVRCEDGHIEVMVASGRGRGGEGPPYYPREAPLFITAEGYFGDELAAAASKPRVVPVDPL
;
A
#
# COMPACT_ATOMS: atom_id res chain seq x y z
N MET A 1 28.85 10.14 -13.74
CA MET A 1 27.92 9.05 -13.35
C MET A 1 26.86 9.69 -12.50
N ALA A 2 25.58 9.54 -12.87
CA ALA A 2 24.48 9.98 -12.03
C ALA A 2 24.32 8.98 -10.88
N ASP A 3 24.16 9.49 -9.67
CA ASP A 3 23.94 8.70 -8.46
C ASP A 3 22.52 8.97 -7.97
N LEU A 4 21.67 7.95 -7.98
CA LEU A 4 20.28 8.11 -7.59
C LEU A 4 20.15 8.07 -6.07
N GLN A 5 19.60 9.15 -5.52
CA GLN A 5 19.31 9.28 -4.09
C GLN A 5 17.86 8.92 -3.77
N ARG A 6 16.97 8.93 -4.75
CA ARG A 6 15.56 8.57 -4.58
C ARG A 6 15.03 7.82 -5.79
N LEU A 7 14.21 6.79 -5.53
CA LEU A 7 13.34 6.19 -6.54
C LEU A 7 11.89 6.46 -6.21
N THR A 8 11.16 6.92 -7.23
CA THR A 8 9.71 7.01 -7.20
C THR A 8 9.12 5.89 -8.05
N PHE A 9 8.20 5.13 -7.49
CA PHE A 9 7.36 4.18 -8.22
C PHE A 9 6.03 4.86 -8.56
N LEU A 10 5.69 4.95 -9.84
CA LEU A 10 4.38 5.39 -10.29
C LEU A 10 3.62 4.16 -10.78
N VAL A 11 2.68 3.69 -9.96
CA VAL A 11 1.99 2.41 -10.11
C VAL A 11 0.60 2.63 -10.69
N HIS A 12 0.36 2.04 -11.85
CA HIS A 12 -0.96 1.99 -12.50
C HIS A 12 -1.64 3.37 -12.64
N PRO A 13 -0.95 4.42 -13.13
CA PRO A 13 -1.61 5.70 -13.36
C PRO A 13 -2.68 5.57 -14.45
N PHE A 14 -3.79 6.30 -14.30
CA PHE A 14 -4.90 6.30 -15.26
C PHE A 14 -5.65 4.97 -15.38
N CYS A 15 -5.82 4.27 -14.26
CA CYS A 15 -6.76 3.15 -14.12
C CYS A 15 -8.21 3.58 -14.32
N TYR A 16 -8.57 4.80 -13.98
CA TYR A 16 -9.92 5.34 -14.13
C TYR A 16 -10.00 6.37 -15.26
N ALA A 17 -9.09 6.29 -16.24
CA ALA A 17 -8.95 7.32 -17.27
C ALA A 17 -10.30 7.63 -17.96
N PRO A 18 -10.57 8.89 -18.32
CA PRO A 18 -11.77 9.26 -19.07
C PRO A 18 -11.91 8.51 -20.41
N SER A 19 -10.80 8.07 -21.00
CA SER A 19 -10.79 7.30 -22.23
C SER A 19 -11.26 5.85 -22.05
N ARG A 20 -11.51 5.39 -20.82
CA ARG A 20 -11.87 4.02 -20.50
C ARG A 20 -13.35 3.88 -20.22
N ASP A 21 -13.89 2.74 -20.63
CA ASP A 21 -15.21 2.30 -20.20
C ASP A 21 -15.22 2.04 -18.69
N ARG A 22 -16.35 2.34 -18.07
CA ARG A 22 -16.59 2.04 -16.66
C ARG A 22 -16.41 0.54 -16.41
N ALA A 23 -15.62 0.21 -15.39
CA ALA A 23 -15.44 -1.17 -14.96
C ALA A 23 -16.75 -1.80 -14.44
N ASP A 24 -16.91 -3.10 -14.68
CA ASP A 24 -18.04 -3.87 -14.16
C ASP A 24 -18.13 -3.78 -12.63
N GLY A 25 -19.34 -3.67 -12.10
CA GLY A 25 -19.61 -3.58 -10.66
C GLY A 25 -19.56 -2.17 -10.06
N PHE A 26 -19.17 -1.14 -10.83
CA PHE A 26 -19.21 0.25 -10.39
C PHE A 26 -20.53 0.92 -10.75
N THR A 27 -21.11 1.68 -9.81
CA THR A 27 -22.17 2.64 -10.13
C THR A 27 -21.58 3.81 -10.92
N ALA A 28 -22.44 4.61 -11.58
CA ALA A 28 -21.99 5.81 -12.29
C ALA A 28 -21.30 6.79 -11.32
N ASP A 29 -21.99 7.14 -10.23
CA ASP A 29 -21.48 8.09 -9.24
C ASP A 29 -20.14 7.64 -8.62
N LEU A 30 -19.98 6.35 -8.34
CA LEU A 30 -18.74 5.81 -7.80
C LEU A 30 -17.60 5.92 -8.81
N TRP A 31 -17.86 5.55 -10.07
CA TRP A 31 -16.88 5.66 -11.14
C TRP A 31 -16.46 7.11 -11.35
N ASP A 32 -17.41 8.03 -11.45
CA ASP A 32 -17.18 9.46 -11.63
C ASP A 32 -16.34 10.04 -10.47
N GLY A 33 -16.59 9.58 -9.23
CA GLY A 33 -15.78 9.93 -8.07
C GLY A 33 -14.30 9.52 -8.22
N TYR A 34 -14.03 8.30 -8.68
CA TYR A 34 -12.67 7.84 -8.95
C TYR A 34 -12.02 8.59 -10.11
N GLN A 35 -12.75 8.84 -11.20
CA GLN A 35 -12.22 9.63 -12.32
C GLN A 35 -11.87 11.05 -11.90
N ALA A 36 -12.70 11.68 -11.07
CA ALA A 36 -12.46 13.02 -10.55
C ALA A 36 -11.20 13.04 -9.67
N ARG A 37 -11.06 12.07 -8.76
CA ARG A 37 -9.88 11.94 -7.90
C ARG A 37 -8.61 11.66 -8.72
N GLU A 38 -8.68 10.77 -9.70
CA GLU A 38 -7.54 10.47 -10.55
C GLU A 38 -7.14 11.69 -11.40
N THR A 39 -8.10 12.47 -11.90
CA THR A 39 -7.83 13.72 -12.62
C THR A 39 -7.15 14.76 -11.72
N GLU A 40 -7.55 14.86 -10.45
CA GLU A 40 -6.91 15.73 -9.46
C GLU A 40 -5.46 15.28 -9.22
N VAL A 41 -5.27 14.01 -8.87
CA VAL A 41 -3.97 13.40 -8.57
C VAL A 41 -3.03 13.42 -9.78
N ALA A 42 -3.55 13.28 -11.00
CA ALA A 42 -2.76 13.34 -12.23
C ALA A 42 -2.06 14.69 -12.44
N ARG A 43 -2.64 15.80 -11.95
CA ARG A 43 -1.94 17.09 -11.92
C ARG A 43 -0.74 17.02 -10.98
N GLY A 44 -0.92 16.38 -9.83
CA GLY A 44 0.15 16.10 -8.87
C GLY A 44 1.24 15.20 -9.46
N TRP A 45 0.91 14.18 -10.25
CA TRP A 45 1.90 13.35 -10.94
C TRP A 45 2.71 14.13 -11.97
N ASN A 46 2.07 15.01 -12.74
CA ASN A 46 2.78 15.88 -13.69
C ASN A 46 3.73 16.85 -12.96
N ALA A 47 3.25 17.50 -11.90
CA ALA A 47 4.09 18.38 -11.07
C ALA A 47 5.26 17.61 -10.44
N LEU A 48 4.99 16.41 -9.90
CA LEU A 48 6.03 15.53 -9.37
C LEU A 48 7.11 15.26 -10.41
N ILE A 49 6.75 14.86 -11.64
CA ILE A 49 7.70 14.59 -12.71
C ILE A 49 8.55 15.83 -13.03
N ASP A 50 7.93 17.01 -13.06
CA ASP A 50 8.63 18.27 -13.35
C ASP A 50 9.63 18.64 -12.24
N ASP A 51 9.31 18.31 -10.99
CA ASP A 51 10.10 18.59 -9.79
C ASP A 51 11.22 17.57 -9.51
N LEU A 52 11.24 16.42 -10.18
CA LEU A 52 12.32 15.44 -10.03
C LEU A 52 13.66 16.03 -10.49
N SER A 53 14.64 16.02 -9.58
CA SER A 53 16.01 16.47 -9.78
C SER A 53 16.85 15.44 -10.53
N ASP A 54 18.11 15.76 -10.83
CA ASP A 54 19.05 14.81 -11.46
C ASP A 54 19.44 13.61 -10.57
N ALA A 55 19.16 13.69 -9.28
CA ALA A 55 19.39 12.60 -8.32
C ALA A 55 18.16 11.70 -8.12
N ASP A 56 17.04 11.98 -8.80
CA ASP A 56 15.82 11.20 -8.69
C ASP A 56 15.64 10.27 -9.90
N GLY A 57 15.16 9.04 -9.66
CA GLY A 57 14.71 8.11 -10.70
C GLY A 57 13.20 7.88 -10.62
N LEU A 58 12.58 7.57 -11.75
CA LEU A 58 11.16 7.23 -11.83
C LEU A 58 10.99 5.86 -12.48
N VAL A 59 10.29 4.97 -11.79
CA VAL A 59 9.93 3.65 -12.28
C VAL A 59 8.42 3.62 -12.49
N PHE A 60 8.03 3.50 -13.75
CA PHE A 60 6.65 3.53 -14.22
C PHE A 60 6.14 2.10 -14.40
N HIS A 61 5.09 1.73 -13.67
CA HIS A 61 4.47 0.42 -13.76
C HIS A 61 3.08 0.54 -14.41
N PRO A 62 2.95 0.25 -15.71
CA PRO A 62 1.70 0.49 -16.42
C PRO A 62 0.64 -0.56 -16.06
N CYS A 63 -0.64 -0.21 -16.26
CA CYS A 63 -1.75 -1.16 -16.10
C CYS A 63 -2.51 -1.45 -17.40
N PHE A 64 -3.04 -0.42 -18.07
CA PHE A 64 -3.98 -0.59 -19.18
C PHE A 64 -3.51 0.02 -20.49
N GLU A 65 -2.42 0.78 -20.45
CA GLU A 65 -1.86 1.52 -21.57
C GLU A 65 -2.89 2.46 -22.21
N SER A 66 -3.69 3.13 -21.37
CA SER A 66 -4.59 4.19 -21.83
C SER A 66 -3.79 5.32 -22.50
N ARG A 67 -4.47 6.15 -23.30
CA ARG A 67 -3.81 7.27 -23.96
C ARG A 67 -3.14 8.20 -22.93
N GLU A 68 -3.86 8.52 -21.86
CA GLU A 68 -3.39 9.38 -20.78
C GLU A 68 -2.19 8.76 -20.04
N GLU A 69 -2.19 7.44 -19.83
CA GLU A 69 -1.05 6.71 -19.26
C GLU A 69 0.20 6.79 -20.15
N LEU A 70 0.03 6.60 -21.46
CA LEU A 70 1.12 6.68 -22.43
C LEU A 70 1.67 8.12 -22.56
N GLU A 71 0.81 9.13 -22.54
CA GLU A 71 1.21 10.54 -22.56
C GLU A 71 2.02 10.92 -21.31
N LEU A 72 1.60 10.46 -20.13
CA LEU A 72 2.34 10.70 -18.89
C LEU A 72 3.70 9.98 -18.89
N ALA A 73 3.75 8.73 -19.36
CA ALA A 73 4.99 7.98 -19.50
C ALA A 73 5.95 8.67 -20.49
N GLU A 74 5.46 9.17 -21.62
CA GLU A 74 6.28 9.87 -22.61
C GLU A 74 6.82 11.20 -22.05
N ARG A 75 5.99 11.96 -21.33
CA ARG A 75 6.45 13.17 -20.63
C ARG A 75 7.59 12.85 -19.66
N ALA A 76 7.41 11.83 -18.82
CA ALA A 76 8.43 11.39 -17.87
C ALA A 76 9.73 10.98 -18.57
N ARG A 77 9.63 10.20 -19.66
CA ARG A 77 10.77 9.79 -20.48
C ARG A 77 11.52 11.00 -21.04
N LEU A 78 10.82 11.99 -21.59
CA LEU A 78 11.43 13.21 -22.13
C LEU A 78 12.12 14.05 -21.05
N LYS A 79 11.54 14.12 -19.85
CA LYS A 79 12.07 14.89 -18.72
C LYS A 79 13.31 14.24 -18.08
N LEU A 80 13.28 12.92 -17.88
CA LEU A 80 14.25 12.21 -17.06
C LEU A 80 15.31 11.45 -17.87
N GLY A 81 15.05 11.20 -19.17
CA GLY A 81 15.92 10.41 -20.04
C GLY A 81 16.19 9.03 -19.45
N ASP A 82 17.47 8.71 -19.25
CA ASP A 82 17.94 7.44 -18.72
C ASP A 82 17.51 7.14 -17.28
N ARG A 83 17.04 8.16 -16.54
CA ARG A 83 16.51 8.01 -15.17
C ARG A 83 15.05 7.57 -15.12
N PHE A 84 14.41 7.41 -16.28
CA PHE A 84 13.06 6.87 -16.41
C PHE A 84 13.12 5.40 -16.83
N LEU A 85 12.47 4.54 -16.04
CA LEU A 85 12.23 3.14 -16.37
C LEU A 85 10.75 2.89 -16.54
N ARG A 86 10.38 2.13 -17.56
CA ARG A 86 9.04 1.55 -17.70
C ARG A 86 9.14 0.05 -17.51
N LEU A 87 8.62 -0.46 -16.39
CA LEU A 87 8.70 -1.87 -16.02
C LEU A 87 7.29 -2.48 -15.98
N GLY A 88 7.01 -3.41 -16.89
CA GLY A 88 5.73 -4.12 -16.98
C GLY A 88 5.67 -5.35 -16.08
N SER A 89 4.50 -5.99 -16.03
CA SER A 89 4.35 -7.31 -15.43
C SER A 89 5.08 -8.36 -16.27
N ARG A 90 5.85 -9.23 -15.62
CA ARG A 90 6.35 -10.46 -16.25
C ARG A 90 5.22 -11.49 -16.35
N GLN A 91 5.17 -12.21 -17.49
CA GLN A 91 4.26 -13.35 -17.65
C GLN A 91 4.68 -14.55 -16.78
N GLU A 92 5.99 -14.74 -16.61
CA GLU A 92 6.55 -15.84 -15.81
C GLU A 92 7.22 -15.30 -14.53
N LEU A 93 6.55 -15.48 -13.39
CA LEU A 93 7.08 -15.08 -12.08
C LEU A 93 7.85 -16.21 -11.37
N TYR A 94 7.45 -17.46 -11.59
CA TYR A 94 7.96 -18.63 -10.87
C TYR A 94 8.96 -19.44 -11.70
N THR A 95 10.09 -18.83 -12.07
CA THR A 95 11.19 -19.57 -12.70
C THR A 95 11.96 -20.38 -11.64
N PRO A 96 12.66 -21.47 -12.01
CA PRO A 96 13.50 -22.22 -11.07
C PRO A 96 14.52 -21.33 -10.33
N GLU A 97 15.12 -20.37 -11.02
CA GLU A 97 16.10 -19.43 -10.47
C GLU A 97 15.45 -18.50 -9.44
N ALA A 98 14.27 -17.95 -9.76
CA ALA A 98 13.53 -17.09 -8.84
C ALA A 98 13.11 -17.87 -7.59
N MET A 99 12.60 -19.08 -7.76
CA MET A 99 12.20 -19.92 -6.62
C MET A 99 13.39 -20.35 -5.77
N ALA A 100 14.55 -20.62 -6.38
CA ALA A 100 15.79 -20.90 -5.64
C ALA A 100 16.25 -19.66 -4.84
N ALA A 101 16.17 -18.47 -5.42
CA ALA A 101 16.52 -17.22 -4.74
C ALA A 101 15.56 -16.89 -3.57
N LEU A 102 14.27 -17.18 -3.73
CA LEU A 102 13.25 -16.96 -2.70
C LEU A 102 13.21 -18.06 -1.64
N ALA A 103 13.81 -19.23 -1.88
CA ALA A 103 13.73 -20.39 -0.97
C ALA A 103 14.15 -20.09 0.49
N PRO A 104 15.19 -19.29 0.78
CA PRO A 104 15.53 -18.92 2.15
C PRO A 104 14.45 -18.08 2.82
N GLU A 105 13.85 -17.14 2.09
CA GLU A 105 12.79 -16.28 2.61
C GLU A 105 11.50 -17.06 2.85
N ILE A 106 11.14 -17.94 1.91
CA ILE A 106 10.01 -18.88 2.04
C ILE A 106 10.22 -19.76 3.28
N SER A 107 11.42 -20.31 3.46
CA SER A 107 11.75 -21.14 4.63
C SER A 107 11.63 -20.35 5.94
N THR A 108 12.10 -19.10 5.95
CA THR A 108 11.99 -18.21 7.11
C THR A 108 10.52 -17.88 7.41
N ALA A 109 9.71 -17.62 6.37
CA ALA A 109 8.28 -17.38 6.51
C ALA A 109 7.56 -18.60 7.09
N PHE A 110 7.89 -19.81 6.63
CA PHE A 110 7.39 -21.06 7.21
C PHE A 110 7.76 -21.21 8.69
N GLN A 111 8.98 -20.88 9.07
CA GLN A 111 9.45 -20.99 10.46
C GLN A 111 8.80 -19.95 11.38
N ARG A 112 8.70 -18.69 10.93
CA ARG A 112 8.23 -17.57 11.76
C ARG A 112 6.72 -17.42 11.80
N ARG A 113 6.05 -17.70 10.68
CA ARG A 113 4.59 -17.53 10.58
C ARG A 113 3.86 -18.86 10.71
N GLY A 114 4.55 -20.00 10.56
CA GLY A 114 3.94 -21.32 10.52
C GLY A 114 3.55 -21.76 9.11
N LYS A 115 3.35 -23.08 8.96
CA LYS A 115 2.85 -23.70 7.73
C LYS A 115 1.37 -23.32 7.58
N TYR A 116 1.00 -22.70 6.46
CA TYR A 116 -0.39 -22.30 6.11
C TYR A 116 -0.91 -20.99 6.72
N SER A 117 -0.10 -20.15 7.35
CA SER A 117 -0.56 -18.84 7.84
C SER A 117 -0.57 -17.74 6.78
N TRP A 118 0.14 -17.93 5.66
CA TRP A 118 0.28 -16.98 4.57
C TRP A 118 -0.31 -17.52 3.25
N ALA A 119 -0.71 -16.61 2.36
CA ALA A 119 -1.44 -16.93 1.13
C ALA A 119 -0.50 -17.17 -0.06
N VAL A 120 -0.93 -17.94 -1.06
CA VAL A 120 -0.22 -18.06 -2.36
C VAL A 120 -0.02 -16.70 -3.01
N HIS A 121 -0.96 -15.77 -2.80
CA HIS A 121 -0.83 -14.39 -3.24
C HIS A 121 0.43 -13.70 -2.67
N ASP A 122 0.81 -13.96 -1.42
CA ASP A 122 2.01 -13.36 -0.83
C ASP A 122 3.28 -13.83 -1.55
N LEU A 123 3.31 -15.10 -1.98
CA LEU A 123 4.39 -15.64 -2.81
C LEU A 123 4.45 -14.94 -4.18
N ARG A 124 3.30 -14.68 -4.78
CA ARG A 124 3.20 -13.95 -6.05
C ARG A 124 3.78 -12.55 -5.92
N VAL A 125 3.44 -11.85 -4.83
CA VAL A 125 3.94 -10.49 -4.55
C VAL A 125 5.45 -10.50 -4.30
N ALA A 126 5.95 -11.47 -3.53
CA ALA A 126 7.39 -11.64 -3.30
C ALA A 126 8.14 -11.93 -4.61
N ALA A 127 7.64 -12.86 -5.44
CA ALA A 127 8.25 -13.18 -6.72
C ALA A 127 8.21 -12.00 -7.71
N PHE A 128 7.09 -11.27 -7.76
CA PHE A 128 7.01 -10.04 -8.54
C PHE A 128 8.05 -9.02 -8.06
N SER A 129 8.10 -8.74 -6.76
CA SER A 129 9.00 -7.74 -6.18
C SER A 129 10.48 -8.10 -6.37
N TYR A 130 10.82 -9.39 -6.30
CA TYR A 130 12.16 -9.89 -6.59
C TYR A 130 12.57 -9.60 -8.03
N HIS A 131 11.76 -10.00 -9.02
CA HIS A 131 12.05 -9.71 -10.43
C HIS A 131 12.06 -8.22 -10.71
N TYR A 132 11.14 -7.47 -10.12
CA TYR A 132 11.04 -6.03 -10.28
C TYR A 132 12.30 -5.31 -9.79
N ALA A 133 12.84 -5.71 -8.64
CA ALA A 133 14.09 -5.20 -8.11
C ALA A 133 15.30 -5.55 -9.01
N LEU A 134 15.38 -6.79 -9.50
CA LEU A 134 16.45 -7.22 -10.40
C LEU A 134 16.43 -6.45 -11.73
N ASP A 135 15.25 -6.34 -12.36
CA ASP A 135 15.08 -5.64 -13.64
C ASP A 135 15.43 -4.16 -13.50
N LEU A 136 15.03 -3.55 -12.39
CA LEU A 136 15.37 -2.18 -12.07
C LEU A 136 16.89 -1.98 -11.96
N LEU A 137 17.57 -2.82 -11.17
CA LEU A 137 19.02 -2.70 -10.95
C LEU A 137 19.80 -2.96 -12.25
N ALA A 138 19.44 -4.00 -13.00
CA ALA A 138 20.06 -4.30 -14.28
C ALA A 138 19.88 -3.15 -15.28
N ALA A 139 18.66 -2.62 -15.39
CA ALA A 139 18.35 -1.55 -16.33
C ALA A 139 19.10 -0.25 -16.00
N TYR A 140 19.27 0.10 -14.72
CA TYR A 140 20.10 1.27 -14.37
C TYR A 140 21.59 1.02 -14.57
N GLN A 141 22.07 -0.18 -14.25
CA GLN A 141 23.46 -0.56 -14.50
C GLN A 141 23.83 -0.48 -15.99
N GLU A 142 22.97 -0.97 -16.88
CA GLU A 142 23.15 -0.88 -18.33
C GLU A 142 23.26 0.56 -18.84
N ARG A 143 22.60 1.50 -18.16
CA ARG A 143 22.65 2.94 -18.44
C ARG A 143 23.82 3.65 -17.73
N GLY A 144 24.69 2.91 -17.05
CA GLY A 144 25.81 3.48 -16.29
C GLY A 144 25.39 4.31 -15.08
N ILE A 145 24.18 4.06 -14.56
CA ILE A 145 23.64 4.68 -13.35
C ILE A 145 23.90 3.73 -12.18
N THR A 146 24.55 4.25 -11.14
CA THR A 146 24.78 3.50 -9.91
C THR A 146 23.74 3.89 -8.87
N ILE A 147 23.34 2.94 -8.04
CA ILE A 147 22.37 3.13 -6.97
C ILE A 147 23.01 2.65 -5.67
N ASP A 148 23.24 3.57 -4.74
CA ASP A 148 23.55 3.23 -3.35
C ASP A 148 22.25 2.89 -2.62
N THR A 149 21.89 1.60 -2.60
CA THR A 149 20.64 1.12 -1.98
C THR A 149 20.58 1.37 -0.48
N SER A 150 21.73 1.54 0.19
CA SER A 150 21.80 1.81 1.64
C SER A 150 21.32 3.22 2.01
N ARG A 151 21.35 4.15 1.05
CA ARG A 151 20.96 5.56 1.22
C ARG A 151 19.74 5.95 0.38
N LEU A 152 19.19 5.00 -0.36
CA LEU A 152 18.12 5.23 -1.32
C LEU A 152 16.81 5.55 -0.61
N ALA A 153 16.24 6.71 -0.89
CA ALA A 153 14.88 7.04 -0.49
C ALA A 153 13.87 6.41 -1.46
N LEU A 154 12.76 5.88 -0.94
CA LEU A 154 11.74 5.23 -1.75
C LEU A 154 10.39 5.93 -1.57
N ARG A 155 9.70 6.14 -2.69
CA ARG A 155 8.34 6.72 -2.72
C ARG A 155 7.49 5.93 -3.70
N ALA A 156 6.22 5.71 -3.40
CA ALA A 156 5.27 5.15 -4.35
C ALA A 156 3.99 5.98 -4.42
N VAL A 157 3.52 6.23 -5.64
CA VAL A 157 2.33 7.01 -5.97
C VAL A 157 1.57 6.28 -7.08
N GLY A 158 0.32 6.65 -7.34
CA GLY A 158 -0.47 5.96 -8.36
C GLY A 158 -1.84 5.50 -7.87
N GLU A 159 -2.36 4.42 -8.43
CA GLU A 159 -3.68 3.90 -8.10
C GLU A 159 -3.67 2.88 -6.96
N SER A 160 -4.79 2.83 -6.22
CA SER A 160 -5.05 1.89 -5.14
C SER A 160 -4.13 2.08 -3.92
N PHE A 161 -4.41 3.15 -3.16
CA PHE A 161 -3.67 3.52 -1.95
C PHE A 161 -3.55 2.34 -0.96
N GLU A 162 -4.59 1.54 -0.77
CA GLU A 162 -4.61 0.37 0.09
C GLU A 162 -4.19 -0.92 -0.62
N GLY A 163 -4.24 -0.95 -1.95
CA GLY A 163 -3.95 -2.10 -2.80
C GLY A 163 -2.71 -1.91 -3.64
N CYS A 164 -2.83 -1.78 -4.97
CA CYS A 164 -1.75 -1.93 -5.94
C CYS A 164 -0.48 -1.14 -5.58
N VAL A 165 -0.58 0.17 -5.28
CA VAL A 165 0.59 0.95 -4.84
C VAL A 165 1.28 0.30 -3.63
N THR A 166 0.53 -0.19 -2.65
CA THR A 166 1.08 -0.89 -1.48
C THR A 166 1.65 -2.25 -1.83
N THR A 167 0.83 -3.08 -2.47
CA THR A 167 1.10 -4.49 -2.76
C THR A 167 2.37 -4.62 -3.60
N TRP A 168 2.52 -3.81 -4.64
CA TRP A 168 3.60 -3.99 -5.60
C TRP A 168 4.90 -3.27 -5.24
N THR A 169 4.93 -2.43 -4.19
CA THR A 169 6.12 -1.64 -3.86
C THR A 169 6.69 -1.95 -2.48
N THR A 170 5.89 -2.36 -1.49
CA THR A 170 6.37 -2.47 -0.10
C THR A 170 7.33 -3.63 0.16
N MET A 171 7.38 -4.65 -0.71
CA MET A 171 8.37 -5.73 -0.66
C MET A 171 9.62 -5.44 -1.51
N VAL A 172 9.57 -4.47 -2.44
CA VAL A 172 10.72 -4.12 -3.29
C VAL A 172 11.96 -3.70 -2.48
N PRO A 173 11.88 -2.91 -1.38
CA PRO A 173 13.06 -2.54 -0.61
C PRO A 173 13.89 -3.74 -0.15
N GLN A 174 13.24 -4.84 0.22
CA GLN A 174 13.92 -6.06 0.66
C GLN A 174 14.84 -6.62 -0.43
N PHE A 175 14.33 -6.73 -1.66
CA PHE A 175 15.08 -7.27 -2.79
C PHE A 175 16.09 -6.28 -3.38
N LEU A 176 15.90 -4.98 -3.14
CA LEU A 176 16.93 -3.97 -3.40
C LEU A 176 18.05 -3.97 -2.34
N GLY A 177 17.85 -4.63 -1.19
CA GLY A 177 18.73 -4.46 -0.03
C GLY A 177 18.67 -3.04 0.55
N ALA A 178 17.57 -2.32 0.30
CA ALA A 178 17.37 -0.96 0.79
C ALA A 178 16.67 -0.99 2.16
N PRO A 179 17.24 -0.36 3.20
CA PRO A 179 16.62 -0.31 4.52
C PRO A 179 15.44 0.68 4.59
N ALA A 180 15.28 1.52 3.57
CA ALA A 180 14.27 2.56 3.54
C ALA A 180 12.84 2.01 3.40
N ARG A 181 11.90 2.73 4.01
CA ARG A 181 10.45 2.55 3.83
C ARG A 181 10.01 3.16 2.51
N VAL A 182 8.97 2.60 1.90
CA VAL A 182 8.30 3.22 0.76
C VAL A 182 7.29 4.25 1.27
N GLN A 183 7.60 5.54 1.13
CA GLN A 183 6.65 6.60 1.46
C GLN A 183 5.51 6.62 0.44
N ILE A 184 4.26 6.59 0.91
CA ILE A 184 3.08 6.57 0.04
C ILE A 184 2.23 7.82 0.32
N PRO A 185 2.53 8.97 -0.29
CA PRO A 185 1.79 10.21 -0.06
C PRO A 185 0.36 10.08 -0.60
N TYR A 186 -0.62 10.18 0.30
CA TYR A 186 -2.03 9.96 -0.03
C TYR A 186 -2.52 10.94 -1.11
N GLU A 187 -2.04 12.17 -1.09
CA GLU A 187 -2.37 13.25 -2.00
C GLU A 187 -1.96 12.97 -3.45
N LEU A 188 -1.06 12.02 -3.66
CA LEU A 188 -0.61 11.56 -4.97
C LEU A 188 -1.11 10.15 -5.29
N THR A 189 -2.10 9.67 -4.54
CA THR A 189 -2.69 8.34 -4.75
C THR A 189 -4.21 8.37 -4.82
N VAL A 190 -4.75 7.46 -5.64
CA VAL A 190 -6.19 7.19 -5.69
C VAL A 190 -6.49 6.07 -4.68
N PRO A 191 -7.39 6.27 -3.69
CA PRO A 191 -7.75 5.21 -2.76
C PRO A 191 -8.56 4.11 -3.43
N ASP A 192 -8.59 2.90 -2.86
CA ASP A 192 -9.62 1.89 -3.13
C ASP A 192 -10.90 2.13 -2.31
N SER A 193 -10.75 2.78 -1.16
CA SER A 193 -11.84 3.04 -0.24
C SER A 193 -12.62 4.26 -0.69
N TYR A 194 -13.80 4.02 -1.25
CA TYR A 194 -14.63 5.09 -1.85
C TYR A 194 -14.98 6.20 -0.87
N PHE A 195 -15.17 5.88 0.41
CA PHE A 195 -15.48 6.87 1.44
C PHE A 195 -14.31 7.83 1.69
N LEU A 196 -13.08 7.47 1.29
CA LEU A 196 -11.93 8.38 1.37
C LEU A 196 -11.92 9.42 0.23
N LEU A 197 -12.64 9.21 -0.88
CA LEU A 197 -12.64 10.16 -2.01
C LEU A 197 -13.11 11.57 -1.62
N GLY A 198 -14.02 11.66 -0.63
CA GLY A 198 -14.52 12.92 -0.10
C GLY A 198 -13.82 13.40 1.17
N CYS A 199 -12.84 12.66 1.69
CA CYS A 199 -12.20 12.98 2.96
C CYS A 199 -11.12 14.06 2.82
N GLN A 200 -11.00 14.91 3.84
CA GLN A 200 -9.83 15.75 4.02
C GLN A 200 -8.69 14.91 4.61
N TYR A 201 -7.55 14.86 3.92
CA TYR A 201 -6.34 14.27 4.49
C TYR A 201 -5.72 15.18 5.55
N LEU A 202 -5.47 14.64 6.75
CA LEU A 202 -4.93 15.39 7.88
C LEU A 202 -3.42 15.19 8.06
N GLY A 203 -2.87 14.09 7.55
CA GLY A 203 -1.43 13.83 7.57
C GLY A 203 -1.06 12.39 7.85
N ARG A 204 0.26 12.18 7.94
CA ARG A 204 0.90 10.88 8.18
C ARG A 204 1.86 10.98 9.35
N THR A 205 1.89 9.93 10.17
CA THR A 205 2.87 9.78 11.25
C THR A 205 3.57 8.43 11.13
N GLU A 206 4.88 8.42 11.26
CA GLU A 206 5.67 7.19 11.28
C GLU A 206 5.58 6.50 12.63
N LEU A 207 5.42 5.18 12.59
CA LEU A 207 5.33 4.31 13.76
C LEU A 207 6.46 3.28 13.73
N ALA A 208 6.53 2.46 14.78
CA ALA A 208 7.44 1.33 14.88
C ALA A 208 7.14 0.28 13.80
N CYS A 209 8.10 -0.63 13.58
CA CYS A 209 7.95 -1.79 12.68
C CYS A 209 7.44 -1.36 11.30
N ASP A 210 8.13 -0.41 10.66
CA ASP A 210 7.83 0.09 9.31
C ASP A 210 6.35 0.37 9.03
N THR A 211 5.62 0.81 10.05
CA THR A 211 4.21 1.13 10.01
C THR A 211 4.03 2.64 9.96
N ALA A 212 2.99 3.11 9.29
CA ALA A 212 2.57 4.50 9.27
C ALA A 212 1.08 4.60 9.61
N LEU A 213 0.73 5.64 10.37
CA LEU A 213 -0.64 6.11 10.56
C LEU A 213 -0.96 7.14 9.49
N TYR A 214 -2.11 7.00 8.86
CA TYR A 214 -2.74 8.01 8.01
C TYR A 214 -4.03 8.47 8.66
N LEU A 215 -4.19 9.79 8.78
CA LEU A 215 -5.38 10.41 9.37
C LEU A 215 -6.18 11.16 8.31
N PHE A 216 -7.49 10.99 8.36
CA PHE A 216 -8.45 11.66 7.49
C PHE A 216 -9.61 12.23 8.31
N ARG A 217 -10.33 13.17 7.71
CA ARG A 217 -11.53 13.77 8.27
C ARG A 217 -12.66 13.75 7.25
N ASP A 218 -13.81 13.26 7.70
CA ASP A 218 -15.08 13.27 6.97
C ASP A 218 -16.12 13.99 7.84
N GLY A 219 -16.30 15.30 7.60
CA GLY A 219 -17.09 16.14 8.48
C GLY A 219 -16.59 16.12 9.94
N ALA A 220 -17.41 15.60 10.84
CA ALA A 220 -17.08 15.44 12.26
C ALA A 220 -16.37 14.11 12.59
N ARG A 221 -16.25 13.21 11.62
CA ARG A 221 -15.64 11.90 11.78
C ARG A 221 -14.14 11.98 11.50
N THR A 222 -13.33 11.41 12.40
CA THR A 222 -11.91 11.18 12.18
C THR A 222 -11.70 9.72 11.80
N ILE A 223 -10.88 9.46 10.79
CA ILE A 223 -10.57 8.14 10.26
C ILE A 223 -9.07 7.91 10.39
N ALA A 224 -8.69 6.79 11.01
CA ALA A 224 -7.33 6.33 11.14
C ALA A 224 -7.13 5.05 10.31
N HIS A 225 -6.07 5.04 9.51
CA HIS A 225 -5.64 3.87 8.74
C HIS A 225 -4.18 3.55 9.06
N PHE A 226 -3.90 2.31 9.43
CA PHE A 226 -2.55 1.84 9.76
C PHE A 226 -2.05 0.92 8.67
N LYS A 227 -0.84 1.20 8.20
CA LYS A 227 -0.29 0.53 7.02
C LYS A 227 1.22 0.30 7.13
N ARG A 228 1.71 -0.84 6.65
CA ARG A 228 3.13 -1.12 6.46
C ARG A 228 3.65 -0.46 5.19
N GLU A 229 4.84 0.14 5.30
CA GLU A 229 5.56 0.78 4.21
C GLU A 229 6.82 0.01 3.79
N ARG A 230 7.15 -1.04 4.53
CA ARG A 230 8.10 -2.07 4.16
C ARG A 230 7.63 -3.41 4.73
N VAL A 231 7.67 -4.45 3.92
CA VAL A 231 7.19 -5.78 4.26
C VAL A 231 8.17 -6.83 3.74
N GLU A 232 8.40 -7.86 4.54
CA GLU A 232 9.07 -9.09 4.11
C GLU A 232 8.03 -10.24 4.01
N LEU A 233 8.29 -11.28 3.23
CA LEU A 233 7.40 -12.45 3.19
C LEU A 233 7.30 -13.10 4.58
N ALA A 234 8.40 -13.07 5.33
CA ALA A 234 8.53 -13.64 6.66
C ALA A 234 8.05 -12.74 7.80
N ASP A 235 7.65 -11.49 7.51
CA ASP A 235 7.09 -10.60 8.53
C ASP A 235 5.83 -11.22 9.13
N PRO A 236 5.65 -11.22 10.47
CA PRO A 236 4.38 -11.60 11.06
C PRO A 236 3.27 -10.63 10.63
N SER A 237 2.03 -10.95 10.98
CA SER A 237 0.97 -9.95 10.96
C SER A 237 1.16 -9.01 12.15
N TYR A 238 0.83 -7.73 11.98
CA TYR A 238 1.00 -6.71 13.02
C TYR A 238 -0.35 -6.12 13.39
N TYR A 239 -0.50 -5.73 14.65
CA TYR A 239 -1.68 -5.06 15.17
C TYR A 239 -1.27 -3.75 15.79
N VAL A 240 -2.15 -2.77 15.66
CA VAL A 240 -2.11 -1.55 16.43
C VAL A 240 -3.08 -1.69 17.58
N ARG A 241 -2.54 -1.61 18.79
CA ARG A 241 -3.31 -1.51 20.03
C ARG A 241 -3.55 -0.05 20.37
N LEU A 242 -4.83 0.31 20.49
CA LEU A 242 -5.29 1.62 20.92
C LEU A 242 -5.94 1.50 22.30
N GLU A 243 -5.42 2.25 23.27
CA GLU A 243 -5.98 2.38 24.62
C GLU A 243 -7.22 3.29 24.59
N MET A 244 -8.28 2.80 23.94
CA MET A 244 -9.56 3.47 23.78
C MET A 244 -10.70 2.48 23.97
N ASP A 245 -11.77 2.94 24.60
CA ASP A 245 -13.01 2.19 24.75
C ASP A 245 -13.58 1.79 23.37
N PRO A 246 -13.67 0.48 23.06
CA PRO A 246 -14.24 0.01 21.79
C PRO A 246 -15.67 0.52 21.54
N GLY A 247 -16.44 0.80 22.61
CA GLY A 247 -17.78 1.37 22.52
C GLY A 247 -17.82 2.82 22.00
N ARG A 248 -16.68 3.43 21.69
CA ARG A 248 -16.57 4.77 21.08
C ARG A 248 -16.07 4.75 19.64
N LEU A 249 -15.76 3.56 19.13
CA LEU A 249 -15.09 3.40 17.85
C LEU A 249 -15.94 2.57 16.90
N SER A 250 -15.85 2.90 15.63
CA SER A 250 -16.26 2.00 14.57
C SER A 250 -15.03 1.47 13.84
N VAL A 251 -15.06 0.21 13.45
CA VAL A 251 -14.06 -0.37 12.54
C VAL A 251 -14.77 -0.83 11.28
N CYS A 252 -14.28 -0.43 10.12
CA CYS A 252 -14.82 -0.88 8.84
C CYS A 252 -13.74 -1.41 7.90
N THR A 253 -14.16 -2.25 6.96
CA THR A 253 -13.32 -2.71 5.86
C THR A 253 -13.11 -1.61 4.84
N ARG A 254 -12.20 -1.85 3.91
CA ARG A 254 -11.98 -1.02 2.72
C ARG A 254 -13.25 -0.67 1.94
N ASP A 255 -14.21 -1.60 1.86
CA ASP A 255 -15.46 -1.41 1.12
C ASP A 255 -16.55 -0.75 1.99
N GLY A 256 -16.20 -0.24 3.19
CA GLY A 256 -17.11 0.45 4.10
C GLY A 256 -17.98 -0.46 4.95
N ASN A 257 -17.81 -1.79 4.87
CA ASN A 257 -18.56 -2.73 5.70
C ASN A 257 -18.12 -2.59 7.16
N VAL A 258 -19.07 -2.29 8.03
CA VAL A 258 -18.83 -2.10 9.46
C VAL A 258 -18.62 -3.46 10.14
N LEU A 259 -17.47 -3.63 10.80
CA LEU A 259 -17.13 -4.81 11.59
C LEU A 259 -17.45 -4.60 13.08
N LEU A 260 -17.26 -3.37 13.56
CA LEU A 260 -17.53 -2.92 14.93
C LEU A 260 -18.16 -1.52 14.87
N SER A 261 -19.11 -1.22 15.75
CA SER A 261 -19.63 0.13 15.95
C SER A 261 -19.94 0.39 17.43
N PRO A 262 -20.05 1.65 17.88
CA PRO A 262 -20.43 1.98 19.26
C PRO A 262 -21.68 1.26 19.78
N ASP A 263 -22.68 1.12 18.90
CA ASP A 263 -24.00 0.59 19.27
C ASP A 263 -24.13 -0.92 19.05
N GLN A 264 -23.12 -1.58 18.46
CA GLN A 264 -23.18 -3.00 18.13
C GLN A 264 -21.88 -3.70 18.49
N PRO A 265 -21.94 -4.79 19.29
CA PRO A 265 -20.75 -5.56 19.62
C PRO A 265 -20.13 -6.15 18.34
N LEU A 266 -18.84 -6.47 18.40
CA LEU A 266 -18.14 -7.17 17.33
C LEU A 266 -18.92 -8.43 16.93
N SER A 267 -19.30 -8.54 15.65
CA SER A 267 -20.02 -9.71 15.16
C SER A 267 -19.16 -10.97 15.37
N PRO A 268 -19.73 -12.10 15.81
CA PRO A 268 -18.99 -13.36 15.98
C PRO A 268 -18.43 -13.89 14.65
N GLU A 269 -18.89 -13.37 13.52
CA GLU A 269 -18.38 -13.71 12.19
C GLU A 269 -17.10 -12.95 11.84
N VAL A 270 -16.77 -11.87 12.56
CA VAL A 270 -15.52 -11.13 12.36
C VAL A 270 -14.38 -11.97 12.93
N PRO A 271 -13.39 -12.38 12.11
CA PRO A 271 -12.27 -13.13 12.61
C PRO A 271 -11.51 -12.33 13.69
N PRO A 272 -11.13 -12.95 14.83
CA PRO A 272 -10.26 -12.32 15.83
C PRO A 272 -8.88 -11.92 15.26
N SER A 273 -8.55 -12.39 14.05
CA SER A 273 -7.37 -11.95 13.32
C SER A 273 -7.54 -10.57 12.65
N LEU A 274 -8.72 -9.96 12.64
CA LEU A 274 -8.92 -8.62 12.09
C LEU A 274 -9.02 -7.57 13.19
N VAL A 275 -9.85 -7.84 14.19
CA VAL A 275 -10.17 -6.92 15.29
C VAL A 275 -10.28 -7.73 16.58
N ARG A 276 -9.70 -7.22 17.67
CA ARG A 276 -9.87 -7.74 19.03
C ARG A 276 -10.29 -6.61 19.95
N CYS A 277 -11.20 -6.91 20.86
CA CYS A 277 -11.65 -6.00 21.90
C CYS A 277 -11.43 -6.69 23.23
N GLU A 278 -10.55 -6.14 24.06
CA GLU A 278 -10.21 -6.67 25.38
C GLU A 278 -10.09 -5.48 26.33
N ASP A 279 -10.56 -5.60 27.58
CA ASP A 279 -10.31 -4.68 28.71
C ASP A 279 -9.93 -3.23 28.35
N GLY A 280 -10.88 -2.46 27.79
CA GLY A 280 -10.72 -1.02 27.53
C GLY A 280 -9.77 -0.63 26.39
N HIS A 281 -9.35 -1.59 25.56
CA HIS A 281 -8.55 -1.33 24.36
C HIS A 281 -9.09 -2.09 23.15
N ILE A 282 -8.69 -1.63 21.97
CA ILE A 282 -8.94 -2.29 20.70
C ILE A 282 -7.62 -2.60 20.01
N GLU A 283 -7.51 -3.81 19.45
CA GLU A 283 -6.42 -4.17 18.55
C GLU A 283 -6.96 -4.32 17.13
N VAL A 284 -6.36 -3.59 16.20
CA VAL A 284 -6.75 -3.63 14.78
C VAL A 284 -5.54 -3.99 13.95
N MET A 285 -5.73 -4.93 13.03
CA MET A 285 -4.67 -5.38 12.16
C MET A 285 -4.17 -4.24 11.24
N VAL A 286 -2.85 -4.20 11.04
CA VAL A 286 -2.17 -3.26 10.15
C VAL A 286 -2.23 -3.78 8.72
N ALA A 287 -2.65 -2.93 7.78
CA ALA A 287 -2.65 -3.28 6.36
C ALA A 287 -1.21 -3.42 5.84
N SER A 288 -0.89 -4.49 5.12
CA SER A 288 0.47 -4.67 4.59
C SER A 288 0.55 -4.84 3.07
N GLY A 289 -0.59 -4.73 2.37
CA GLY A 289 -0.67 -5.00 0.93
C GLY A 289 -0.50 -6.48 0.56
N ARG A 290 -0.24 -7.37 1.53
CA ARG A 290 -0.29 -8.82 1.36
C ARG A 290 -1.73 -9.31 1.48
N GLY A 291 -2.01 -10.52 1.00
CA GLY A 291 -3.29 -11.18 1.27
C GLY A 291 -4.56 -10.60 0.60
N ARG A 292 -4.48 -9.85 -0.51
CA ARG A 292 -5.68 -9.58 -1.33
C ARG A 292 -6.25 -10.93 -1.81
N GLY A 293 -7.33 -11.37 -1.16
CA GLY A 293 -8.05 -12.59 -1.50
C GLY A 293 -8.77 -12.44 -2.83
N GLY A 294 -8.04 -12.69 -3.93
CA GLY A 294 -8.60 -12.65 -5.28
C GLY A 294 -8.97 -14.02 -5.84
N GLU A 295 -8.38 -15.11 -5.34
CA GLU A 295 -8.56 -16.45 -5.91
C GLU A 295 -8.55 -17.51 -4.81
N GLY A 296 -9.72 -17.76 -4.22
CA GLY A 296 -9.94 -18.79 -3.20
C GLY A 296 -11.38 -18.74 -2.65
N PRO A 297 -11.89 -19.83 -2.05
CA PRO A 297 -13.20 -19.86 -1.40
C PRO A 297 -13.34 -18.71 -0.38
N PRO A 298 -14.57 -18.33 0.03
CA PRO A 298 -14.90 -17.07 0.72
C PRO A 298 -14.42 -17.03 2.19
N TYR A 299 -13.14 -17.25 2.41
CA TYR A 299 -12.47 -16.97 3.66
C TYR A 299 -12.07 -15.51 3.63
N TYR A 300 -12.48 -14.77 4.66
CA TYR A 300 -12.11 -13.38 4.90
C TYR A 300 -10.65 -13.12 4.52
N PRO A 301 -10.33 -12.01 3.82
CA PRO A 301 -8.95 -11.63 3.54
C PRO A 301 -8.18 -11.58 4.87
N ARG A 302 -7.12 -12.37 4.97
CA ARG A 302 -6.35 -12.54 6.20
C ARG A 302 -5.61 -11.27 6.62
N GLU A 303 -5.33 -10.39 5.65
CA GLU A 303 -4.73 -9.07 5.84
C GLU A 303 -5.56 -8.03 5.05
N ALA A 304 -6.67 -7.58 5.65
CA ALA A 304 -7.56 -6.59 5.05
C ALA A 304 -7.16 -5.16 5.48
N PRO A 305 -7.24 -4.16 4.58
CA PRO A 305 -7.21 -2.76 4.99
C PRO A 305 -8.41 -2.46 5.90
N LEU A 306 -8.10 -2.09 7.14
CA LEU A 306 -9.09 -1.71 8.15
C LEU A 306 -8.97 -0.22 8.45
N PHE A 307 -10.11 0.37 8.78
CA PHE A 307 -10.25 1.79 9.10
C PHE A 307 -10.93 1.93 10.44
N ILE A 308 -10.29 2.63 11.36
CA ILE A 308 -10.83 2.93 12.68
C ILE A 308 -11.38 4.34 12.62
N THR A 309 -12.59 4.54 13.08
CA THR A 309 -13.24 5.84 13.01
C THR A 309 -13.92 6.22 14.31
N ALA A 310 -13.89 7.51 14.61
CA ALA A 310 -14.54 8.11 15.78
C ALA A 310 -15.21 9.42 15.39
N GLU A 311 -16.36 9.73 16.00
CA GLU A 311 -17.11 10.96 15.73
C GLU A 311 -16.96 12.01 16.83
N GLY A 312 -17.04 13.28 16.45
CA GLY A 312 -17.13 14.40 17.38
C GLY A 312 -15.87 14.54 18.25
N TYR A 313 -16.08 14.72 19.56
CA TYR A 313 -14.99 14.89 20.53
C TYR A 313 -13.99 13.72 20.55
N PHE A 314 -14.44 12.51 20.19
CA PHE A 314 -13.59 11.33 20.17
C PHE A 314 -12.62 11.30 18.97
N GLY A 315 -12.81 12.18 17.97
CA GLY A 315 -11.90 12.29 16.83
C GLY A 315 -10.50 12.76 17.23
N ASP A 316 -10.41 13.77 18.10
CA ASP A 316 -9.12 14.26 18.59
C ASP A 316 -8.47 13.25 19.55
N GLU A 317 -9.28 12.54 20.35
CA GLU A 317 -8.80 11.43 21.19
C GLU A 317 -8.23 10.30 20.32
N LEU A 318 -8.91 9.93 19.22
CA LEU A 318 -8.42 8.94 18.26
C LEU A 318 -7.11 9.38 17.62
N ALA A 319 -7.00 10.64 17.17
CA ALA A 319 -5.75 11.15 16.61
C ALA A 319 -4.59 11.09 17.63
N ALA A 320 -4.87 11.46 18.89
CA ALA A 320 -3.89 11.39 19.97
C ALA A 320 -3.47 9.95 20.30
N ALA A 321 -4.43 9.04 20.47
CA ALA A 321 -4.18 7.63 20.77
C ALA A 321 -3.46 6.93 19.61
N ALA A 322 -3.90 7.16 18.38
CA ALA A 322 -3.31 6.60 17.17
C ALA A 322 -1.88 7.10 16.91
N SER A 323 -1.51 8.27 17.44
CA SER A 323 -0.14 8.80 17.31
C SER A 323 0.88 8.15 18.25
N LYS A 324 0.42 7.39 19.26
CA LYS A 324 1.27 6.62 20.19
C LYS A 324 0.78 5.18 20.36
N PRO A 325 0.49 4.46 19.26
CA PRO A 325 -0.03 3.11 19.37
C PRO A 325 1.11 2.16 19.75
N ARG A 326 0.76 1.05 20.39
CA ARG A 326 1.68 -0.07 20.49
C ARG A 326 1.48 -0.96 19.26
N VAL A 327 2.50 -1.04 18.42
CA VAL A 327 2.53 -2.00 17.31
C VAL A 327 3.08 -3.32 17.85
N VAL A 328 2.27 -4.38 17.76
CA VAL A 328 2.63 -5.71 18.29
C VAL A 328 2.64 -6.75 17.16
N PRO A 329 3.67 -7.61 17.07
CA PRO A 329 3.62 -8.76 16.18
C PRO A 329 2.64 -9.81 16.75
N VAL A 330 2.01 -10.58 15.87
CA VAL A 330 1.25 -11.76 16.28
C VAL A 330 2.16 -12.95 16.43
N ASP A 331 2.09 -13.60 17.59
CA ASP A 331 2.64 -14.94 17.75
C ASP A 331 1.86 -15.91 16.86
N PRO A 332 2.54 -16.69 16.01
CA PRO A 332 1.86 -17.71 15.20
C PRO A 332 1.12 -18.68 16.11
N LEU A 333 -0.20 -18.81 15.90
CA LEU A 333 -1.05 -19.77 16.61
C LEU A 333 -0.68 -21.22 16.33
#